data_AF-A0AAQ4CNU6-F1
#
_entry.id   AF-A0AAQ4CNU6-F1
#
_cell.length_a   1.000
_cell.length_b   1.000
_cell.length_c   1.000
_cell.angle_alpha   90.00
_cell.angle_beta   90.00
_cell.angle_gamma   90.00
#
_symmetry.space_group_name_H-M   'P 1'
#
loop_
_entity.id
_entity.type
_entity.pdbx_description
1 polymer ?
#
loop_
_entity_poly.entity_id
_entity_poly.type
_entity_poly.pdbx_seq_one_letter_code
_entity_poly.pdbx_strand_id
1 'polypeptide(L)'
;MISTQIPSKSYVKRLDVFYNLGEGIIVSADIRSRTRKDVIHYSRLVIDPLTMKIIKESCSCEAGSFGKKCWHLKVLEQLIASEEVKEKVEKARNELMQIEEDIASWG
;
A
#
# COMPACT_ATOMS: atom_id res chain seq x y z
N MET A 1 -16.25 -0.91 -4.49
CA MET A 1 -14.87 -0.96 -3.95
C MET A 1 -14.61 -2.38 -3.47
N ILE A 2 -13.75 -3.13 -4.15
CA ILE A 2 -13.49 -4.56 -3.85
C ILE A 2 -12.17 -4.64 -3.09
N SER A 3 -12.26 -4.85 -1.77
CA SER A 3 -11.14 -5.19 -0.89
C SER A 3 -10.90 -6.69 -1.00
N THR A 4 -9.81 -7.10 -1.64
CA THR A 4 -9.40 -8.51 -1.73
C THR A 4 -8.28 -8.77 -0.72
N GLN A 5 -8.67 -9.18 0.49
CA GLN A 5 -7.71 -9.46 1.57
C GLN A 5 -6.88 -10.71 1.28
N ILE A 6 -5.57 -10.62 1.51
CA ILE A 6 -4.63 -11.75 1.47
C ILE A 6 -3.87 -11.78 2.81
N PRO A 7 -3.98 -12.85 3.61
CA PRO A 7 -3.13 -13.03 4.78
C PRO A 7 -2.11 -14.17 4.55
N SER A 8 -0.85 -13.81 4.29
CA SER A 8 0.26 -14.78 4.10
C SER A 8 1.29 -14.79 5.25
N LYS A 9 1.17 -13.91 6.25
CA LYS A 9 2.02 -13.88 7.46
C LYS A 9 1.16 -13.64 8.71
N SER A 10 1.41 -14.33 9.83
CA SER A 10 0.54 -14.26 11.04
C SER A 10 0.35 -12.84 11.62
N TYR A 11 1.30 -11.94 11.31
CA TYR A 11 1.34 -10.54 11.75
C TYR A 11 0.56 -9.59 10.84
N VAL A 12 0.30 -9.94 9.57
CA VAL A 12 -0.47 -9.11 8.63
C VAL A 12 -1.92 -9.54 8.75
N LYS A 13 -2.78 -8.65 9.24
CA LYS A 13 -4.20 -8.94 9.44
C LYS A 13 -5.04 -8.60 8.23
N ARG A 14 -4.63 -7.56 7.52
CA ARG A 14 -5.29 -7.07 6.33
C ARG A 14 -4.25 -6.49 5.40
N LEU A 15 -4.44 -6.71 4.10
CA LEU A 15 -3.66 -6.10 3.03
C LEU A 15 -4.65 -5.69 1.94
N ASP A 16 -4.60 -4.43 1.55
CA ASP A 16 -5.43 -3.84 0.52
C ASP A 16 -4.57 -3.04 -0.46
N VAL A 17 -4.88 -3.18 -1.74
CA VAL A 17 -4.27 -2.41 -2.84
C VAL A 17 -5.40 -1.69 -3.55
N PHE A 18 -5.30 -0.38 -3.67
CA PHE A 18 -6.26 0.47 -4.35
C PHE A 18 -5.56 1.70 -4.94
N TYR A 19 -6.27 2.56 -5.66
CA TYR A 19 -5.70 3.77 -6.23
C TYR A 19 -6.60 4.98 -6.00
N ASN A 20 -6.01 6.17 -6.06
CA ASN A 20 -6.70 7.44 -6.02
C ASN A 20 -6.05 8.39 -7.03
N LEU A 21 -6.85 9.04 -7.89
CA LEU A 21 -6.38 9.94 -8.95
C LEU A 21 -5.46 11.06 -8.41
N GLY A 22 -5.66 11.52 -7.17
CA GLY A 22 -4.83 12.57 -6.56
C GLY A 22 -3.59 12.12 -5.79
N GLU A 23 -3.45 10.83 -5.44
CA GLU A 23 -2.30 10.33 -4.66
C GLU A 23 -1.47 9.27 -5.40
N GLY A 24 -2.07 8.47 -6.28
CA GLY A 24 -1.46 7.31 -6.92
C GLY A 24 -1.99 5.99 -6.37
N ILE A 25 -1.17 4.94 -6.49
CA ILE A 25 -1.52 3.59 -6.04
C ILE A 25 -1.18 3.45 -4.56
N ILE A 26 -2.13 3.04 -3.75
CA ILE A 26 -2.01 2.93 -2.31
C ILE A 26 -2.02 1.44 -1.93
N VAL A 27 -0.93 1.01 -1.30
CA VAL A 27 -0.82 -0.30 -0.67
C VAL A 27 -0.91 -0.09 0.83
N SER A 28 -1.97 -0.62 1.45
CA SER A 28 -2.23 -0.47 2.87
C SER A 28 -2.30 -1.82 3.56
N ALA A 29 -1.80 -1.88 4.80
CA ALA A 29 -1.84 -3.08 5.61
C ALA A 29 -2.04 -2.77 7.09
N ASP A 30 -2.82 -3.63 7.73
CA ASP A 30 -2.92 -3.70 9.18
C ASP A 30 -1.90 -4.71 9.69
N ILE A 31 -0.85 -4.20 10.33
CA ILE A 31 0.28 -5.01 10.79
C ILE A 31 0.30 -5.02 12.31
N ARG A 32 0.23 -6.20 12.90
CA ARG A 32 0.35 -6.41 14.34
C ARG A 32 1.74 -6.00 14.82
N SER A 33 1.79 -5.31 15.96
CA SER A 33 3.05 -4.95 16.61
C SER A 33 3.88 -6.18 16.97
N ARG A 34 5.19 -6.07 16.80
CA ARG A 34 6.14 -7.14 17.17
C ARG A 34 6.20 -7.35 18.68
N THR A 35 6.02 -6.30 19.47
CA THR A 35 6.19 -6.33 20.94
C THR A 35 4.88 -6.52 21.69
N ARG A 36 3.74 -6.09 21.13
CA ARG A 36 2.42 -6.17 21.77
C ARG A 36 1.43 -6.89 20.87
N LYS A 37 0.91 -8.04 21.32
CA LYS A 37 0.03 -8.90 20.51
C LYS A 37 -1.33 -8.26 20.19
N ASP A 38 -1.81 -7.38 21.06
CA ASP A 38 -3.13 -6.75 20.97
C ASP A 38 -3.12 -5.41 20.24
N VAL A 39 -1.94 -4.95 19.79
CA VAL A 39 -1.79 -3.67 19.09
C VAL A 39 -1.58 -3.92 17.60
N ILE A 40 -2.38 -3.26 16.79
CA ILE A 40 -2.31 -3.29 15.33
C ILE A 40 -2.05 -1.88 14.84
N HIS A 41 -1.10 -1.75 13.91
CA HIS A 41 -0.74 -0.48 13.30
C HIS A 41 -1.11 -0.49 11.83
N TYR A 42 -1.90 0.51 11.45
CA TYR A 42 -2.18 0.82 10.05
C TYR A 42 -0.91 1.38 9.41
N SER A 43 -0.52 0.78 8.29
CA SER A 43 0.65 1.18 7.51
C SER A 43 0.24 1.31 6.05
N ARG A 44 0.65 2.39 5.39
CA ARG A 44 0.41 2.57 3.95
C ARG A 44 1.66 3.06 3.24
N LEU A 45 1.83 2.57 2.02
CA LEU A 45 2.81 3.03 1.05
C LEU A 45 2.04 3.55 -0.16
N VAL A 46 2.47 4.69 -0.68
CA VAL A 46 1.93 5.28 -1.89
C VAL A 46 2.98 5.14 -2.98
N ILE A 47 2.57 4.55 -4.10
CA ILE A 47 3.38 4.26 -5.27
C ILE A 47 2.90 5.18 -6.39
N ASP A 48 3.85 5.86 -7.03
CA ASP A 48 3.56 6.62 -8.24
C ASP A 48 3.27 5.67 -9.40
N PRO A 49 2.09 5.76 -10.06
CA PRO A 49 1.71 4.88 -11.17
C PRO A 49 2.62 5.02 -12.41
N LEU A 50 3.32 6.15 -12.57
CA LEU A 50 4.21 6.38 -13.72
C LEU A 50 5.59 5.77 -13.49
N THR A 51 6.22 6.13 -12.36
CA THR A 51 7.60 5.71 -12.07
C THR A 51 7.69 4.40 -11.27
N MET A 52 6.57 3.91 -10.73
CA MET A 52 6.48 2.74 -9.84
C MET A 52 7.36 2.86 -8.58
N LYS A 53 7.74 4.08 -8.21
CA LYS A 53 8.53 4.36 -7.01
C LYS A 53 7.60 4.67 -5.84
N ILE A 54 8.04 4.31 -4.63
CA ILE A 54 7.37 4.71 -3.39
C ILE A 54 7.62 6.21 -3.19
N ILE A 55 6.55 6.99 -3.14
CA ILE A 55 6.60 8.45 -2.98
C ILE A 55 6.23 8.91 -1.58
N LYS A 56 5.41 8.13 -0.85
CA LYS A 56 5.01 8.43 0.52
C LYS A 56 4.90 7.15 1.32
N GLU A 57 5.33 7.23 2.56
CA GLU A 57 5.18 6.17 3.55
C GLU A 57 4.54 6.73 4.81
N SER A 58 3.64 5.97 5.43
CA SER A 58 3.08 6.35 6.72
C SER A 58 2.70 5.12 7.54
N CYS A 59 2.94 5.20 8.85
CA CYS A 59 2.56 4.16 9.79
C CYS A 59 2.10 4.79 11.09
N SER A 60 1.02 4.26 11.68
CA SER A 60 0.49 4.72 12.97
C SER A 60 1.33 4.31 14.19
N CYS A 61 2.47 3.64 13.99
CA CYS A 61 3.45 3.41 15.05
C CYS A 61 4.12 4.74 15.42
N GLU A 62 4.52 4.91 16.69
CA GLU A 62 5.25 6.11 17.14
C GLU A 62 6.48 6.37 16.26
N ALA A 63 7.27 5.33 15.98
CA ALA A 63 8.46 5.44 15.13
C ALA A 63 8.14 5.97 13.71
N GLY A 64 7.03 5.55 13.12
CA GLY A 64 6.59 5.98 11.78
C GLY A 64 6.00 7.39 11.82
N SER A 65 5.34 7.76 12.91
CA SER A 65 4.83 9.12 13.13
C SER A 65 5.97 10.14 13.31
N PHE A 66 7.13 9.70 13.82
CA PHE A 66 8.35 10.51 13.92
C PHE A 66 9.30 10.37 12.71
N GLY A 67 8.84 9.80 11.59
CA GLY A 67 9.65 9.70 10.35
C GLY A 67 10.87 8.79 10.47
N LYS A 68 10.91 7.89 11.46
CA LYS A 68 11.96 6.87 11.61
C LYS A 68 11.56 5.59 10.87
N LYS A 69 12.55 4.82 10.43
CA LYS A 69 12.33 3.51 9.77
C LYS A 69 11.57 2.55 10.69
N CYS A 70 10.24 2.49 10.53
CA CYS A 70 9.37 1.61 11.31
C CYS A 70 9.42 0.18 10.76
N TRP A 71 9.37 -0.80 11.66
CA TRP A 71 9.38 -2.21 11.27
C TRP A 71 8.17 -2.58 10.39
N HIS A 72 6.99 -2.01 10.65
CA HIS A 72 5.79 -2.26 9.86
C HIS A 72 5.94 -1.80 8.40
N LEU A 73 6.58 -0.65 8.16
CA LEU A 73 6.85 -0.16 6.80
C LEU A 73 7.79 -1.11 6.05
N LYS A 74 8.86 -1.59 6.70
CA LYS A 74 9.75 -2.60 6.10
C LYS A 74 9.02 -3.90 5.74
N VAL A 75 8.10 -4.34 6.61
CA VAL A 75 7.26 -5.50 6.31
C VAL A 75 6.40 -5.24 5.08
N LEU A 76 5.83 -4.03 4.97
CA LEU A 76 5.00 -3.65 3.82
C LEU A 76 5.82 -3.53 2.52
N GLU A 77 7.03 -2.98 2.56
CA GLU A 77 7.97 -2.97 1.43
C GLU A 77 8.29 -4.39 0.96
N GLN A 78 8.53 -5.32 1.88
CA GLN A 78 8.75 -6.73 1.55
C GLN A 78 7.50 -7.40 0.95
N LEU A 79 6.30 -7.01 1.38
CA LEU A 79 5.05 -7.52 0.82
C LEU A 79 4.82 -6.99 -0.59
N ILE A 80 5.14 -5.72 -0.87
CA ILE A 80 5.09 -5.18 -2.25
C ILE A 80 6.03 -5.95 -3.18
N ALA A 81 7.15 -6.47 -2.68
CA ALA A 81 8.06 -7.26 -3.49
C ALA A 81 7.48 -8.64 -3.89
N SER A 82 6.43 -9.12 -3.22
CA SER A 82 5.78 -10.39 -3.53
C SER A 82 4.99 -10.32 -4.84
N GLU A 83 5.00 -11.42 -5.59
CA GLU A 83 4.42 -11.51 -6.94
C GLU A 83 2.92 -11.20 -6.95
N GLU A 84 2.19 -11.74 -5.98
CA GLU A 84 0.74 -11.53 -5.83
C GLU A 84 0.37 -10.05 -5.61
N VAL A 85 1.17 -9.31 -4.84
CA VAL A 85 0.91 -7.88 -4.59
C VAL A 85 1.31 -7.04 -5.80
N LYS A 86 2.39 -7.42 -6.50
CA LYS A 86 2.80 -6.76 -7.74
C LYS A 86 1.72 -6.84 -8.81
N GLU A 87 1.12 -8.01 -9.02
CA GLU A 87 0.03 -8.17 -9.99
C GLU A 87 -1.15 -7.25 -9.66
N LYS A 88 -1.52 -7.13 -8.38
CA LYS A 88 -2.58 -6.22 -7.94
C LYS A 88 -2.22 -4.75 -8.14
N VAL A 89 -0.98 -4.38 -7.88
CA VAL A 89 -0.47 -3.02 -8.10
C VAL A 89 -0.47 -2.69 -9.60
N GLU A 90 -0.04 -3.62 -10.46
CA GLU A 90 -0.08 -3.43 -11.91
C GLU A 90 -1.51 -3.33 -12.45
N LYS A 91 -2.43 -4.14 -11.92
CA LYS A 91 -3.85 -4.01 -12.26
C LYS A 91 -4.38 -2.63 -11.86
N ALA A 92 -4.11 -2.19 -10.63
CA ALA A 92 -4.49 -0.87 -10.14
C ALA A 92 -3.88 0.26 -11.00
N ARG A 93 -2.63 0.09 -11.46
CA ARG A 93 -1.96 1.02 -12.37
C ARG A 93 -2.69 1.12 -13.71
N ASN A 94 -3.00 -0.02 -14.33
CA ASN A 94 -3.64 -0.04 -15.65
C ASN A 94 -5.04 0.58 -15.60
N GLU A 95 -5.82 0.27 -14.56
CA GLU A 95 -7.12 0.89 -14.35
C GLU A 95 -7.01 2.40 -14.16
N LEU A 96 -6.05 2.86 -13.35
CA LEU A 96 -5.83 4.29 -13.14
C LEU A 96 -5.41 5.00 -14.43
N MET A 97 -4.48 4.42 -15.21
CA MET A 97 -4.03 5.00 -16.48
C MET A 97 -5.16 5.08 -17.51
N GLN A 98 -6.02 4.05 -17.59
CA GLN A 98 -7.19 4.09 -18.47
C GLN A 98 -8.15 5.22 -18.11
N ILE A 99 -8.35 5.47 -16.81
CA ILE A 99 -9.21 6.57 -16.34
C ILE A 99 -8.58 7.93 -16.69
N GLU A 100 -7.28 8.10 -16.48
CA GLU A 100 -6.56 9.34 -16.84
C GLU A 100 -6.58 9.59 -18.35
N GLU A 101 -6.44 8.56 -19.18
CA GLU A 101 -6.56 8.65 -20.64
C GLU A 101 -7.97 9.03 -21.09
N ASP A 102 -9.01 8.45 -20.47
CA ASP A 102 -10.41 8.80 -20.75
C ASP A 102 -10.68 10.28 -20.37
N ILE A 103 -10.24 10.72 -19.19
CA ILE A 103 -10.34 12.13 -18.76
C ILE A 103 -9.63 13.06 -19.75
N ALA A 104 -8.42 12.70 -20.19
CA ALA A 104 -7.67 13.50 -21.15
C ALA A 104 -8.36 13.59 -22.51
N SER A 105 -9.12 12.57 -22.90
CA SER A 105 -9.88 12.53 -24.16
C SER A 105 -11.14 13.41 -24.18
N TRP A 106 -11.58 13.90 -23.02
CA TRP A 106 -12.74 14.79 -22.90
C TRP A 106 -12.40 16.28 -23.12
N GLY A 107 -11.10 16.60 -23.26
CA GLY A 107 -10.60 17.93 -23.64
C GLY A 107 -10.43 18.11 -25.15
#